data_AF-A0A067NG38-F1
#
_entry.id   AF-A0A067NG38-F1
#
_cell.length_a   1.000
_cell.length_b   1.000
_cell.length_c   1.000
_cell.angle_alpha   90.00
_cell.angle_beta   90.00
_cell.angle_gamma   90.00
#
_symmetry.space_group_name_H-M   'P 1'
#
loop_
_entity.id
_entity.type
_entity.pdbx_description
1 polymer ?
#
loop_
_entity_poly.entity_id
_entity_poly.type
_entity_poly.pdbx_seq_one_letter_code
_entity_poly.pdbx_strand_id
1 'polypeptide(L)'
;GERNVLNCPGMPQPQHNWAADFGNQLIVEQRNYDPVEQHQLADEHIANLNLGQHYAFNEICHAVETKSGQTFFLHGPGGTGKTYLYNTLCHFLRGQGKIVLCVASSDIASLLLPGGHTAHTTFKIPIQIHEASHCGI
;
A
#
# COMPACT_ATOMS: atom_id res chain seq x y z
N GLY A 1 22.02 -9.19 -16.79
CA GLY A 1 22.54 -10.36 -16.06
C GLY A 1 21.81 -10.48 -14.76
N GLU A 2 20.58 -10.99 -14.81
CA GLU A 2 19.69 -11.10 -13.65
C GLU A 2 20.04 -12.39 -12.89
N ARG A 3 20.54 -12.23 -11.66
CA ARG A 3 20.75 -13.37 -10.76
C ARG A 3 19.40 -13.74 -10.17
N ASN A 4 18.87 -14.85 -10.65
CA ASN A 4 17.65 -15.49 -10.18
C ASN A 4 17.86 -15.92 -8.73
N VAL A 5 17.10 -15.35 -7.79
CA VAL A 5 17.16 -15.63 -6.33
C VAL A 5 16.75 -17.05 -5.95
N LEU A 6 16.43 -17.89 -6.94
CA LEU A 6 15.93 -19.26 -6.77
C LEU A 6 17.02 -20.34 -6.63
N ASN A 7 18.30 -19.99 -6.60
CA ASN A 7 19.39 -20.98 -6.55
C ASN A 7 20.25 -20.92 -5.28
N CYS A 8 19.59 -20.95 -4.11
CA CYS A 8 20.24 -21.16 -2.83
C CYS A 8 20.06 -22.63 -2.39
N PRO A 9 21.11 -23.46 -2.32
CA PRO A 9 20.99 -24.84 -1.88
C PRO A 9 20.59 -24.90 -0.40
N GLY A 10 19.46 -25.55 -0.10
CA GLY A 10 18.97 -25.78 1.27
C GLY A 10 17.63 -25.12 1.62
N MET A 11 17.03 -24.33 0.72
CA MET A 11 15.68 -23.80 0.95
C MET A 11 14.62 -24.81 0.46
N PRO A 12 13.54 -25.07 1.22
CA PRO A 12 12.42 -25.86 0.73
C PRO A 12 11.84 -25.18 -0.50
N GLN A 13 11.71 -25.95 -1.60
CA GLN A 13 11.08 -25.41 -2.79
C GLN A 13 9.65 -25.02 -2.45
N PRO A 14 9.17 -23.88 -2.97
CA PRO A 14 7.79 -23.50 -2.78
C PRO A 14 6.85 -24.56 -3.33
N GLN A 15 6.11 -25.21 -2.43
CA GLN A 15 5.18 -26.29 -2.76
C GLN A 15 3.84 -25.79 -3.30
N HIS A 16 3.59 -24.48 -3.22
CA HIS A 16 2.33 -23.87 -3.60
C HIS A 16 2.51 -23.04 -4.87
N ASN A 17 1.71 -23.33 -5.90
CA ASN A 17 1.73 -22.60 -7.15
C ASN A 17 0.95 -21.29 -7.01
N TRP A 18 1.58 -20.25 -6.45
CA TRP A 18 0.94 -18.92 -6.30
C TRP A 18 0.51 -18.30 -7.64
N ALA A 19 1.04 -18.78 -8.78
CA ALA A 19 0.63 -18.33 -10.10
C ALA A 19 -0.69 -18.97 -10.57
N ALA A 20 -1.09 -20.11 -10.01
CA ALA A 20 -2.28 -20.84 -10.44
C ALA A 20 -3.57 -20.41 -9.72
N ASP A 21 -3.48 -19.87 -8.51
CA ASP A 21 -4.69 -19.81 -7.69
C ASP A 21 -5.60 -18.61 -7.99
N PHE A 22 -5.09 -17.40 -8.21
CA PHE A 22 -5.96 -16.27 -8.58
C PHE A 22 -5.15 -15.27 -9.38
N GLY A 23 -5.69 -14.77 -10.51
CA GLY A 23 -5.19 -13.54 -11.11
C GLY A 23 -5.06 -12.49 -10.00
N ASN A 24 -4.01 -11.66 -10.03
CA ASN A 24 -3.59 -10.84 -8.88
C ASN A 24 -4.79 -10.10 -8.25
N GLN A 25 -5.36 -10.66 -7.18
CA GLN A 25 -6.62 -10.22 -6.59
C GLN A 25 -6.53 -8.76 -6.14
N LEU A 26 -5.34 -8.34 -5.71
CA LEU A 26 -5.03 -6.95 -5.39
C LEU A 26 -5.27 -6.03 -6.61
N ILE A 27 -4.91 -6.45 -7.82
CA ILE A 27 -5.18 -5.68 -9.04
C ILE A 27 -6.68 -5.63 -9.35
N VAL A 28 -7.39 -6.75 -9.16
CA VAL A 28 -8.84 -6.82 -9.39
C VAL A 28 -9.58 -5.87 -8.45
N GLU A 29 -9.26 -5.90 -7.16
CA GLU A 29 -9.84 -5.00 -6.15
C GLU A 29 -9.59 -3.54 -6.50
N GLN A 30 -8.38 -3.21 -6.99
CA GLN A 30 -8.05 -1.84 -7.41
C GLN A 30 -8.81 -1.37 -8.65
N ARG A 31 -9.28 -2.28 -9.52
CA ARG A 31 -10.08 -1.94 -10.70
C ARG A 31 -11.55 -1.71 -10.43
N ASN A 32 -12.03 -2.04 -9.21
CA ASN A 32 -13.43 -1.87 -8.84
C ASN A 32 -13.78 -0.45 -8.38
N TYR A 33 -12.79 0.40 -8.14
CA TYR A 33 -13.02 1.81 -7.76
C TYR A 33 -13.50 2.62 -8.98
N ASP A 34 -14.55 3.42 -8.80
CA ASP A 34 -15.05 4.34 -9.85
C ASP A 34 -14.08 5.53 -10.00
N PRO A 35 -13.41 5.69 -11.15
CA PRO A 35 -12.49 6.80 -11.37
C PRO A 35 -13.11 8.20 -11.19
N VAL A 36 -14.42 8.36 -11.42
CA VAL A 36 -15.10 9.65 -11.27
C VAL A 36 -15.27 10.00 -9.80
N GLU A 37 -15.75 9.06 -9.00
CA GLU A 37 -15.86 9.21 -7.54
C GLU A 37 -14.48 9.46 -6.91
N GLN A 38 -13.45 8.72 -7.35
CA GLN A 38 -12.09 8.90 -6.84
C GLN A 38 -11.52 10.29 -7.16
N HIS A 39 -11.80 10.86 -8.34
CA HIS A 39 -11.42 12.24 -8.65
C HIS A 39 -12.14 13.26 -7.78
N GLN A 40 -13.45 13.10 -7.57
CA GLN A 40 -14.22 14.02 -6.73
C GLN A 40 -13.70 14.05 -5.29
N LEU A 41 -13.44 12.86 -4.70
CA LEU A 41 -12.84 12.74 -3.38
C LEU A 41 -11.44 13.33 -3.33
N ALA A 42 -10.63 13.12 -4.38
CA ALA A 42 -9.30 13.70 -4.47
C ALA A 42 -9.36 15.24 -4.50
N ASP A 43 -10.22 15.83 -5.31
CA ASP A 43 -10.37 17.29 -5.42
C ASP A 43 -10.79 17.92 -4.09
N GLU A 44 -11.78 17.33 -3.41
CA GLU A 44 -12.19 17.75 -2.07
C GLU A 44 -11.03 17.68 -1.07
N HIS A 45 -10.29 16.58 -1.09
CA HIS A 45 -9.18 16.38 -0.16
C HIS A 45 -8.01 17.33 -0.43
N ILE A 46 -7.66 17.51 -1.70
CA ILE A 46 -6.57 18.39 -2.14
C ILE A 46 -6.86 19.83 -1.71
N ALA A 47 -8.11 20.29 -1.82
CA ALA A 47 -8.51 21.63 -1.39
C ALA A 47 -8.31 21.89 0.11
N ASN A 48 -8.24 20.84 0.93
CA ASN A 48 -8.12 20.91 2.39
C ASN A 48 -6.73 20.55 2.92
N LEU A 49 -5.74 20.31 2.05
CA LEU A 49 -4.38 20.04 2.49
C LEU A 49 -3.74 21.28 3.11
N ASN A 50 -2.96 21.10 4.17
CA ASN A 50 -2.08 22.17 4.64
C ASN A 50 -0.82 22.28 3.77
N LEU A 51 -0.05 23.35 3.95
CA LEU A 51 1.14 23.64 3.12
C LEU A 51 2.15 22.48 3.08
N GLY A 52 2.43 21.86 4.22
CA GLY A 52 3.38 20.73 4.29
C GLY A 52 2.86 19.48 3.59
N GLN A 53 1.55 19.22 3.70
CA GLN A 53 0.92 18.11 3.01
C GLN A 53 0.85 18.35 1.49
N HIS A 54 0.58 19.58 1.04
CA HIS A 54 0.63 19.94 -0.37
C HIS A 54 2.03 19.73 -0.95
N TYR A 55 3.07 20.14 -0.22
CA TYR A 55 4.45 19.91 -0.64
C TYR A 55 4.73 18.41 -0.82
N ALA A 56 4.43 17.60 0.19
CA ALA A 56 4.62 16.15 0.12
C ALA A 56 3.78 15.49 -0.99
N PHE A 57 2.52 15.93 -1.16
CA PHE A 57 1.64 15.46 -2.22
C PHE A 57 2.27 15.69 -3.61
N ASN A 58 2.70 16.92 -3.88
CA ASN A 58 3.29 17.29 -5.18
C ASN A 58 4.57 16.51 -5.47
N GLU A 59 5.48 16.37 -4.50
CA GLU A 59 6.72 15.61 -4.66
C GLU A 59 6.45 14.14 -4.98
N ILE A 60 5.50 13.51 -4.27
CA ILE A 60 5.14 12.11 -4.49
C ILE A 60 4.48 11.93 -5.86
N CYS A 61 3.52 12.80 -6.21
CA CYS A 61 2.85 12.74 -7.51
C CYS A 61 3.84 12.92 -8.67
N HIS A 62 4.75 13.88 -8.56
CA HIS A 62 5.81 14.09 -9.55
C HIS A 62 6.72 12.85 -9.68
N ALA A 63 7.09 12.21 -8.57
CA ALA A 63 7.89 10.97 -8.62
C ALA A 63 7.15 9.81 -9.31
N VAL A 64 5.84 9.71 -9.12
CA VAL A 64 4.98 8.71 -9.80
C VAL A 64 4.86 9.00 -11.30
N GLU A 65 4.64 10.25 -11.69
CA GLU A 65 4.53 10.68 -13.08
C GLU A 65 5.82 10.43 -13.87
N THR A 66 6.96 10.75 -13.25
CA THR A 66 8.30 10.52 -13.82
C THR A 66 8.75 9.07 -13.76
N LYS A 67 7.97 8.18 -13.10
CA LYS A 67 8.31 6.75 -12.89
C LYS A 67 9.71 6.55 -12.30
N SER A 68 10.11 7.45 -11.40
CA SER A 68 11.47 7.49 -10.87
C SER A 68 11.78 6.42 -9.82
N GLY A 69 10.77 5.68 -9.32
CA GLY A 69 10.97 4.55 -8.41
C GLY A 69 11.46 4.97 -7.02
N GLN A 70 10.90 6.04 -6.46
CA GLN A 70 11.33 6.60 -5.17
C GLN A 70 10.57 6.00 -3.98
N THR A 71 11.17 6.11 -2.79
CA THR A 71 10.55 5.77 -1.51
C THR A 71 10.54 7.01 -0.62
N PHE A 72 9.38 7.30 -0.02
CA PHE A 72 9.18 8.47 0.83
C PHE A 72 8.85 8.04 2.26
N PHE A 73 9.38 8.77 3.24
CA PHE A 73 8.99 8.63 4.64
C PHE A 73 8.39 9.94 5.14
N LEU A 74 7.10 9.94 5.42
CA LEU A 74 6.40 11.11 5.93
C LEU A 74 6.54 11.21 7.45
N HIS A 75 7.36 12.14 7.91
CA HIS A 75 7.55 12.39 9.33
C HIS A 75 6.67 13.56 9.82
N GLY A 76 6.04 13.38 10.97
CA GLY A 76 5.31 14.45 11.64
C GLY A 76 4.70 13.97 12.95
N PRO A 77 4.45 14.86 13.91
CA PRO A 77 3.78 14.54 15.18
C PRO A 77 2.45 13.79 15.02
N GLY A 78 1.96 13.19 16.10
CA GLY A 78 0.59 12.68 16.15
C GLY A 78 -0.42 13.78 15.80
N GLY A 79 -1.48 13.44 15.07
CA GLY A 79 -2.54 14.41 14.72
C GLY A 79 -2.25 15.33 13.52
N THR A 80 -1.10 15.24 12.85
CA THR A 80 -0.78 16.10 11.68
C THR A 80 -1.44 15.67 10.36
N GLY A 81 -2.46 14.80 10.41
CA GLY A 81 -3.19 14.37 9.22
C GLY A 81 -2.37 13.55 8.22
N LYS A 82 -1.36 12.79 8.63
CA LYS A 82 -0.59 11.90 7.73
C LYS A 82 -1.50 10.92 6.98
N THR A 83 -2.44 10.30 7.69
CA THR A 83 -3.47 9.44 7.12
C THR A 83 -4.32 10.17 6.09
N TYR A 84 -4.67 11.43 6.36
CA TYR A 84 -5.43 12.25 5.42
C TYR A 84 -4.68 12.39 4.09
N LEU A 85 -3.37 12.72 4.15
CA LEU A 85 -2.53 12.79 2.96
C LEU A 85 -2.42 11.44 2.23
N TYR A 86 -2.28 10.32 2.95
CA TYR A 86 -2.28 8.99 2.31
C TYR A 86 -3.59 8.70 1.57
N ASN A 87 -4.73 9.08 2.15
CA ASN A 87 -6.03 8.91 1.51
C ASN A 87 -6.17 9.80 0.28
N THR A 88 -5.71 11.07 0.35
CA THR A 88 -5.66 11.98 -0.80
C THR A 88 -4.84 11.40 -1.95
N LEU A 89 -3.66 10.83 -1.65
CA LEU A 89 -2.82 10.14 -2.65
C LEU A 89 -3.51 8.90 -3.23
N CYS A 90 -4.11 8.04 -2.38
CA CYS A 90 -4.83 6.85 -2.86
C CYS A 90 -5.99 7.27 -3.80
N HIS A 91 -6.80 8.27 -3.47
CA HIS A 91 -7.89 8.76 -4.33
C HIS A 91 -7.39 9.39 -5.64
N PHE A 92 -6.42 10.31 -5.56
CA PHE A 92 -5.89 11.00 -6.74
C PHE A 92 -5.31 10.02 -7.77
N LEU A 93 -4.46 9.10 -7.32
CA LEU A 93 -3.82 8.14 -8.20
C LEU A 93 -4.82 7.10 -8.75
N ARG A 94 -5.80 6.66 -7.96
CA ARG A 94 -6.87 5.78 -8.44
C ARG A 94 -7.78 6.47 -9.45
N GLY A 95 -8.08 7.75 -9.26
CA GLY A 95 -8.80 8.58 -10.23
C GLY A 95 -8.10 8.57 -11.60
N GLN A 96 -6.77 8.63 -11.62
CA GLN A 96 -5.95 8.51 -12.83
C GLN A 96 -5.84 7.07 -13.39
N GLY A 97 -6.56 6.11 -12.82
CA GLY A 97 -6.51 4.70 -13.22
C GLY A 97 -5.24 3.96 -12.78
N LYS A 98 -4.48 4.50 -11.81
CA LYS A 98 -3.31 3.82 -11.24
C LYS A 98 -3.73 2.80 -10.18
N ILE A 99 -2.92 1.76 -10.02
CA ILE A 99 -3.10 0.73 -8.99
C ILE A 99 -2.39 1.18 -7.72
N VAL A 100 -3.12 1.33 -6.62
CA VAL A 100 -2.56 1.81 -5.33
C VAL A 100 -2.85 0.82 -4.21
N LEU A 101 -1.80 0.15 -3.73
CA LEU A 101 -1.90 -0.79 -2.61
C LEU A 101 -1.68 -0.04 -1.29
N CYS A 102 -2.76 0.25 -0.57
CA CYS A 102 -2.68 0.90 0.74
C CYS A 102 -2.52 -0.24 1.80
N VAL A 103 -1.37 -0.33 2.47
CA VAL A 103 -1.01 -1.43 3.38
C VAL A 103 -0.60 -0.89 4.75
N ALA A 104 -1.08 -1.51 5.84
CA ALA A 104 -0.75 -1.11 7.21
C ALA A 104 -0.22 -2.29 8.05
N SER A 105 0.39 -2.01 9.20
CA SER A 105 0.91 -3.06 10.10
C SER A 105 -0.17 -3.71 10.97
N SER A 106 -1.23 -2.96 11.32
CA SER A 106 -2.35 -3.44 12.14
C SER A 106 -3.69 -3.27 11.40
N ASP A 107 -4.66 -4.11 11.75
CA ASP A 107 -6.00 -4.04 11.16
C ASP A 107 -6.66 -2.68 11.46
N ILE A 108 -6.49 -2.15 12.66
CA ILE A 108 -7.04 -0.83 13.04
C ILE A 108 -6.47 0.28 12.14
N ALA A 109 -5.17 0.22 11.82
CA ALA A 109 -4.55 1.20 10.94
C ALA A 109 -4.97 1.01 9.47
N SER A 110 -5.22 -0.22 9.03
CA SER A 110 -5.66 -0.50 7.66
C SER A 110 -7.07 0.02 7.40
N LEU A 111 -7.95 -0.02 8.40
CA LEU A 111 -9.32 0.55 8.32
C LEU A 111 -9.33 2.06 8.02
N LEU A 112 -8.26 2.77 8.34
CA LEU A 112 -8.14 4.21 8.08
C LEU A 112 -7.74 4.53 6.62
N LEU A 113 -7.34 3.51 5.85
CA LEU A 113 -6.90 3.64 4.47
C LEU A 113 -7.98 3.05 3.52
N PRO A 114 -8.31 3.70 2.40
CA PRO A 114 -9.29 3.20 1.45
C PRO A 114 -8.88 1.85 0.83
N GLY A 115 -9.61 0.79 1.17
CA GLY A 115 -9.26 -0.60 0.79
C GLY A 115 -7.97 -1.09 1.45
N GLY A 116 -7.66 -0.57 2.64
CA GLY A 116 -6.46 -0.93 3.36
C GLY A 116 -6.47 -2.37 3.84
N HIS A 117 -5.37 -3.07 3.61
CA HIS A 117 -5.11 -4.41 4.13
C HIS A 117 -3.90 -4.40 5.07
N THR A 118 -3.74 -5.44 5.89
CA THR A 118 -2.51 -5.57 6.67
C THR A 118 -1.37 -6.12 5.82
N ALA A 119 -0.13 -5.81 6.21
CA ALA A 119 1.06 -6.37 5.58
C ALA A 119 1.06 -7.90 5.61
N HIS A 120 0.55 -8.49 6.70
CA HIS A 120 0.38 -9.93 6.84
C HIS A 120 -0.54 -10.52 5.77
N THR A 121 -1.73 -9.93 5.55
CA THR A 121 -2.67 -10.44 4.55
C THR A 121 -2.21 -10.13 3.12
N THR A 122 -1.62 -8.95 2.89
CA THR A 122 -1.20 -8.49 1.56
C THR A 122 0.00 -9.27 1.04
N PHE A 123 1.03 -9.43 1.87
CA PHE A 123 2.29 -10.05 1.46
C PHE A 123 2.42 -11.51 1.90
N LYS A 124 1.39 -12.06 2.56
CA LYS A 124 1.37 -13.45 3.09
C LYS A 124 2.60 -13.74 3.95
N ILE A 125 2.94 -12.80 4.84
CA ILE A 125 4.13 -12.90 5.71
C ILE A 125 3.94 -14.10 6.65
N PRO A 126 4.82 -15.11 6.61
CA PRO A 126 4.68 -16.29 7.46
C PRO A 126 4.96 -15.92 8.93
N ILE A 127 4.04 -16.30 9.81
CA ILE A 127 4.23 -16.21 11.26
C ILE A 127 5.00 -17.45 11.70
N GLN A 128 6.24 -17.29 12.14
CA GLN A 128 7.03 -18.40 12.68
C GLN A 128 6.60 -18.69 14.13
N ILE A 129 5.65 -19.61 14.31
CA ILE A 129 5.20 -20.06 15.63
C ILE A 129 6.25 -21.04 16.18
N HIS A 130 6.83 -20.73 17.33
CA HIS A 130 7.73 -21.60 18.08
C HIS A 130 6.97 -22.19 19.27
N GLU A 131 7.41 -23.32 19.84
CA GLU A 131 6.72 -23.96 20.99
C GLU A 131 6.60 -23.05 22.22
N ALA A 132 7.46 -22.03 22.33
CA ALA A 132 7.40 -21.01 23.38
C ALA A 132 6.54 -19.78 23.01
N SER A 133 5.96 -19.73 21.81
CA SER A 133 5.08 -18.65 21.36
C SER A 133 3.74 -18.76 22.07
N HIS A 134 3.62 -18.09 23.21
CA HIS A 134 2.38 -17.92 23.95
C HIS A 134 1.93 -16.45 23.86
N CYS A 135 0.63 -16.23 23.72
CA CYS A 135 0.04 -14.91 23.91
C CYS A 135 -0.30 -14.77 25.40
N GLY A 136 0.40 -13.88 26.10
CA GLY A 136 0.12 -13.58 27.51
C GLY A 136 -1.23 -12.86 27.64
N ILE A 137 -2.02 -13.25 28.64
CA ILE A 137 -3.30 -12.62 29.02
C ILE A 137 -3.02 -11.48 30.01
#